data_AF-A0A2E1L567-F1
#
_entry.id   AF-A0A2E1L567-F1
#
_cell.length_a   1.000
_cell.length_b   1.000
_cell.length_c   1.000
_cell.angle_alpha   90.00
_cell.angle_beta   90.00
_cell.angle_gamma   90.00
#
_symmetry.space_group_name_H-M   'P 1'
#
loop_
_entity.id
_entity.type
_entity.pdbx_description
1 polymer ?
#
loop_
_entity_poly.entity_id
_entity_poly.type
_entity_poly.pdbx_seq_one_letter_code
_entity_poly.pdbx_strand_id
1 'polypeptide(L)'
;MKLFIFKKCISLTNKIKKMKKITFVLLTIIPLIMNSQEKNLPFSEIGDYPSEYTSTNVISRLIDGLGYRFYWSTESLTENDLNYKPSEDSRSTMEVIEHIYGLSLMIVASFDGKEFDFKQDKLDYTNLRKETLNNLMYVKSKLKETTDLSQINIEFSQGDNKLKFPFW
;
A
#
# COMPACT_ATOMS: atom_id res chain seq x y z
N MET A 1 25.04 -16.11 -61.78
CA MET A 1 23.91 -16.52 -60.91
C MET A 1 24.35 -16.93 -59.49
N LYS A 2 25.37 -17.80 -59.31
CA LYS A 2 25.82 -18.29 -57.97
C LYS A 2 26.26 -17.19 -56.98
N LEU A 3 26.95 -16.14 -57.44
CA LEU A 3 27.45 -15.06 -56.58
C LEU A 3 26.32 -14.21 -55.94
N PHE A 4 25.20 -14.07 -56.63
CA PHE A 4 24.04 -13.28 -56.18
C PHE A 4 23.27 -14.00 -55.06
N ILE A 5 23.14 -15.32 -55.18
CA ILE A 5 22.51 -16.18 -54.17
C ILE A 5 23.35 -16.20 -52.89
N PHE A 6 24.68 -16.25 -53.02
CA PHE A 6 25.59 -16.28 -51.86
C PHE A 6 25.54 -14.98 -51.04
N LYS A 7 25.53 -13.81 -51.69
CA LYS A 7 25.37 -12.51 -50.99
C LYS A 7 24.03 -12.39 -50.28
N LYS A 8 22.95 -12.93 -50.86
CA LYS A 8 21.61 -12.91 -50.26
C LYS A 8 21.55 -13.80 -49.00
N CYS A 9 22.17 -14.98 -49.02
CA CYS A 9 22.28 -15.86 -47.85
C CYS A 9 23.04 -15.21 -46.68
N ILE A 10 24.16 -14.53 -46.94
CA ILE A 10 24.94 -13.83 -45.90
C ILE A 10 24.16 -12.66 -45.29
N SER A 11 23.41 -11.92 -46.12
CA SER A 11 22.53 -10.85 -45.64
C SER A 11 21.42 -11.38 -44.73
N LEU A 12 20.81 -12.52 -45.11
CA LEU A 12 19.77 -13.19 -44.31
C LEU A 12 20.30 -13.69 -42.97
N THR A 13 21.46 -14.36 -42.93
CA THR A 13 22.06 -14.85 -41.67
C THR A 13 22.46 -13.70 -40.73
N ASN A 14 22.99 -12.61 -41.27
CA ASN A 14 23.28 -11.41 -40.47
C ASN A 14 22.00 -10.74 -39.93
N LYS A 15 20.92 -10.71 -40.71
CA LYS A 15 19.62 -10.20 -40.27
C LYS A 15 19.04 -11.04 -39.13
N ILE A 16 19.12 -12.38 -39.23
CA ILE A 16 18.69 -13.31 -38.18
C ILE A 16 19.53 -13.16 -36.91
N LYS A 17 20.86 -13.02 -37.03
CA LYS A 17 21.76 -12.80 -35.88
C LYS A 17 21.49 -11.47 -35.18
N LYS A 18 21.18 -10.41 -35.94
CA LYS A 18 20.76 -9.10 -35.42
C LYS A 18 19.41 -9.19 -34.70
N MET A 19 18.43 -9.88 -35.28
CA MET A 19 17.12 -10.11 -34.64
C MET A 19 17.27 -10.90 -33.33
N LYS A 20 18.05 -11.99 -33.30
CA LYS A 20 18.31 -12.77 -32.08
C LYS A 20 18.98 -11.95 -30.97
N LYS A 21 19.93 -11.07 -31.30
CA LYS A 21 20.54 -10.13 -30.33
C LYS A 21 19.52 -9.14 -29.79
N ILE A 22 18.65 -8.60 -30.64
CA ILE A 22 17.56 -7.69 -30.22
C ILE A 22 16.59 -8.43 -29.29
N THR A 23 16.20 -9.66 -29.62
CA THR A 23 15.32 -10.48 -28.77
C THR A 23 15.96 -10.80 -27.42
N PHE A 24 17.26 -11.10 -27.38
CA PHE A 24 17.98 -11.36 -26.13
C PHE A 24 18.06 -10.11 -25.23
N VAL A 25 18.31 -8.93 -25.80
CA VAL A 25 18.31 -7.66 -25.05
C VAL A 25 16.92 -7.33 -24.51
N LEU A 26 15.86 -7.52 -25.31
CA LEU A 26 14.48 -7.31 -24.86
C LEU A 26 14.10 -8.22 -23.69
N LEU A 27 14.54 -9.47 -23.68
CA LEU A 27 14.22 -10.43 -22.63
C LEU A 27 14.85 -10.05 -21.27
N THR A 28 16.00 -9.38 -21.28
CA THR A 28 16.71 -8.96 -20.05
C THR A 28 16.15 -7.71 -19.39
N ILE A 29 15.36 -6.89 -20.10
CA ILE A 29 14.84 -5.61 -19.57
C ILE A 29 13.50 -5.79 -18.84
N ILE A 30 12.74 -6.84 -19.17
CA ILE A 30 11.42 -7.15 -18.58
C ILE A 30 11.45 -7.26 -17.03
N PRO A 31 12.41 -7.94 -16.37
CA PRO A 31 12.41 -8.07 -14.91
C PRO A 31 12.68 -6.75 -14.17
N LEU A 32 13.22 -5.71 -14.83
CA LEU A 32 13.45 -4.40 -14.21
C LEU A 32 12.17 -3.59 -14.01
N ILE A 33 11.10 -3.90 -14.77
CA ILE A 33 9.83 -3.15 -14.75
C ILE A 33 8.83 -3.76 -13.76
N MET A 34 9.02 -5.03 -13.37
CA MET A 34 8.08 -5.77 -12.51
C MET A 34 8.05 -5.28 -11.05
N ASN A 35 9.07 -4.54 -10.58
CA ASN A 35 9.08 -3.93 -9.24
C ASN A 35 8.37 -2.56 -9.18
N SER A 36 7.70 -2.11 -10.26
CA SER A 36 7.03 -0.81 -10.29
C SER A 36 5.59 -0.83 -9.77
N GLN A 37 4.98 -1.98 -9.50
CA GLN A 37 3.57 -2.05 -9.11
C GLN A 37 3.31 -1.47 -7.70
N GLU A 38 4.31 -1.46 -6.83
CA GLU A 38 4.23 -0.77 -5.52
C GLU A 38 4.41 0.76 -5.60
N LYS A 39 4.84 1.32 -6.72
CA LYS A 39 5.19 2.77 -6.81
C LYS A 39 4.00 3.73 -6.73
N ASN A 40 2.77 3.23 -6.73
CA ASN A 40 1.56 4.06 -6.73
C ASN A 40 0.71 3.90 -5.45
N LEU A 41 1.30 3.47 -4.33
CA LEU A 41 0.58 3.51 -3.05
C LEU A 41 0.47 4.96 -2.55
N PRO A 42 -0.64 5.33 -1.89
CA PRO A 42 -0.83 6.69 -1.39
C PRO A 42 0.18 7.01 -0.28
N PHE A 43 0.35 8.30 0.01
CA PHE A 43 1.21 8.84 1.07
C PHE A 43 2.73 8.69 0.87
N SER A 44 3.21 8.45 -0.35
CA SER A 44 4.65 8.61 -0.66
C SER A 44 5.15 10.05 -0.46
N GLU A 45 4.25 11.03 -0.53
CA GLU A 45 4.48 12.45 -0.27
C GLU A 45 3.36 13.07 0.56
N ILE A 46 3.64 14.21 1.19
CA ILE A 46 2.66 15.02 1.91
C ILE A 46 2.31 16.23 1.04
N GLY A 47 1.03 16.37 0.70
CA GLY A 47 0.54 17.50 -0.09
C GLY A 47 0.42 18.82 0.69
N ASP A 48 -0.02 19.85 -0.01
CA ASP A 48 -0.18 21.21 0.50
C ASP A 48 -1.02 21.29 1.77
N TYR A 49 -0.71 22.27 2.62
CA TYR A 49 -1.43 22.50 3.87
C TYR A 49 -2.83 23.06 3.61
N PRO A 50 -3.85 22.61 4.36
CA PRO A 50 -5.16 23.25 4.32
C PRO A 50 -5.04 24.70 4.81
N SER A 51 -5.73 25.62 4.13
CA SER A 51 -5.73 27.05 4.48
C SER A 51 -6.54 27.36 5.74
N GLU A 52 -7.49 26.49 6.10
CA GLU A 52 -8.42 26.70 7.20
C GLU A 52 -8.14 25.76 8.38
N TYR A 53 -8.22 26.31 9.59
CA TYR A 53 -8.09 25.53 10.82
C TYR A 53 -9.44 24.96 11.25
N THR A 54 -9.72 23.72 10.86
CA THR A 54 -10.94 22.97 11.23
C THR A 54 -10.57 21.60 11.80
N SER A 55 -11.45 21.00 12.60
CA SER A 55 -11.20 19.66 13.17
C SER A 55 -10.95 18.62 12.08
N THR A 56 -11.73 18.65 11.00
CA THR A 56 -11.54 17.79 9.82
C THR A 56 -10.16 17.98 9.19
N ASN A 57 -9.67 19.22 9.06
CA ASN A 57 -8.34 19.51 8.51
C ASN A 57 -7.21 19.06 9.43
N VAL A 58 -7.37 19.21 10.75
CA VAL A 58 -6.42 18.72 11.75
C VAL A 58 -6.28 17.19 11.66
N ILE A 59 -7.40 16.47 11.63
CA ILE A 59 -7.39 15.00 11.51
C ILE A 59 -6.86 14.56 10.14
N SER A 60 -7.24 15.22 9.06
CA SER A 60 -6.71 14.95 7.72
C SER A 60 -5.17 15.10 7.67
N ARG A 61 -4.62 16.12 8.34
CA ARG A 61 -3.17 16.30 8.44
C ARG A 61 -2.49 15.27 9.36
N LEU A 62 -3.19 14.81 10.41
CA LEU A 62 -2.72 13.69 11.22
C LEU A 62 -2.61 12.41 10.38
N ILE A 63 -3.62 12.12 9.56
CA ILE A 63 -3.61 10.97 8.64
C ILE A 63 -2.50 11.11 7.60
N ASP A 64 -2.26 12.31 7.07
CA ASP A 64 -1.13 12.55 6.16
C ASP A 64 0.21 12.19 6.78
N GLY A 65 0.46 12.65 8.01
CA GLY A 65 1.70 12.34 8.72
C GLY A 65 1.82 10.86 9.08
N LEU A 66 0.71 10.21 9.47
CA LEU A 66 0.67 8.78 9.77
C LEU A 66 0.93 7.94 8.53
N GLY A 67 0.18 8.18 7.46
CA GLY A 67 0.30 7.48 6.18
C GLY A 67 1.69 7.64 5.59
N TYR A 68 2.27 8.84 5.64
CA TYR A 68 3.63 9.09 5.14
C TYR A 68 4.69 8.31 5.92
N ARG A 69 4.64 8.36 7.26
CA ARG A 69 5.58 7.59 8.09
C ARG A 69 5.42 6.09 7.89
N PHE A 70 4.19 5.60 7.79
CA PHE A 70 3.91 4.19 7.53
C PHE A 70 4.41 3.77 6.14
N TYR A 71 4.15 4.57 5.09
CA TYR A 71 4.64 4.31 3.73
C TYR A 71 6.16 4.06 3.73
N TRP A 72 6.93 4.99 4.31
CA TRP A 72 8.39 4.94 4.25
C TRP A 72 9.02 3.93 5.22
N SER A 73 8.42 3.73 6.40
CA SER A 73 8.90 2.69 7.33
C SER A 73 8.63 1.27 6.85
N THR A 74 7.72 1.08 5.88
CA THR A 74 7.35 -0.24 5.32
C THR A 74 7.76 -0.42 3.86
N GLU A 75 8.50 0.50 3.25
CA GLU A 75 8.82 0.34 1.82
C GLU A 75 9.82 -0.79 1.55
N SER A 76 10.80 -0.98 2.44
CA SER A 76 11.97 -1.82 2.17
C SER A 76 12.30 -2.81 3.30
N LEU A 77 11.29 -3.23 4.08
CA LEU A 77 11.51 -4.21 5.15
C LEU A 77 11.82 -5.59 4.55
N THR A 78 12.88 -6.20 5.04
CA THR A 78 13.27 -7.57 4.71
C THR A 78 12.56 -8.57 5.61
N GLU A 79 12.63 -9.86 5.28
CA GLU A 79 12.10 -10.93 6.13
C GLU A 79 12.71 -10.91 7.55
N ASN A 80 14.00 -10.57 7.67
CA ASN A 80 14.65 -10.40 8.98
C ASN A 80 14.05 -9.24 9.77
N ASP A 81 13.75 -8.12 9.12
CA ASP A 81 13.12 -6.97 9.76
C ASP A 81 11.69 -7.29 10.20
N LEU A 82 10.95 -8.04 9.36
CA LEU A 82 9.59 -8.48 9.65
C LEU A 82 9.51 -9.44 10.84
N ASN A 83 10.48 -10.33 10.97
CA ASN A 83 10.58 -11.30 12.06
C ASN A 83 11.23 -10.73 13.34
N TYR A 84 11.79 -9.53 13.28
CA TYR A 84 12.46 -8.91 14.44
C TYR A 84 11.49 -8.68 15.61
N LYS A 85 11.93 -9.03 16.81
CA LYS A 85 11.23 -8.82 18.08
C LYS A 85 12.17 -8.11 19.08
N PRO A 86 11.77 -6.99 19.70
CA PRO A 86 12.58 -6.31 20.71
C PRO A 86 12.81 -7.14 21.99
N SER A 87 11.88 -8.04 22.32
CA SER A 87 11.98 -9.02 23.42
C SER A 87 11.08 -10.23 23.12
N GLU A 88 11.23 -11.32 23.88
CA GLU A 88 10.47 -12.56 23.68
C GLU A 88 8.95 -12.35 23.71
N ASP A 89 8.47 -11.51 24.63
CA ASP A 89 7.04 -11.21 24.82
C ASP A 89 6.50 -10.09 23.90
N SER A 90 7.37 -9.45 23.11
CA SER A 90 6.95 -8.38 22.18
C SER A 90 6.36 -8.92 20.88
N ARG A 91 5.52 -8.11 20.23
CA ARG A 91 5.13 -8.37 18.84
C ARG A 91 6.33 -8.25 17.90
N SER A 92 6.37 -9.08 16.87
CA SER A 92 7.27 -8.88 15.74
C SER A 92 6.85 -7.65 14.92
N THR A 93 7.74 -7.15 14.07
CA THR A 93 7.39 -6.07 13.13
C THR A 93 6.18 -6.45 12.26
N MET A 94 6.12 -7.69 11.77
CA MET A 94 4.98 -8.20 10.99
C MET A 94 3.67 -8.16 11.81
N GLU A 95 3.71 -8.64 13.06
CA GLU A 95 2.53 -8.62 13.95
C GLU A 95 2.10 -7.19 14.29
N VAL A 96 3.04 -6.24 14.39
CA VAL A 96 2.71 -4.81 14.55
C VAL A 96 2.03 -4.25 13.31
N ILE A 97 2.52 -4.60 12.11
CA ILE A 97 1.92 -4.16 10.84
C ILE A 97 0.50 -4.74 10.67
N GLU A 98 0.31 -6.02 10.99
CA GLU A 98 -1.02 -6.66 11.03
C GLU A 98 -1.95 -5.95 12.03
N HIS A 99 -1.44 -5.59 13.21
CA HIS A 99 -2.22 -4.84 14.19
C HIS A 99 -2.62 -3.44 13.68
N ILE A 100 -1.71 -2.71 13.03
CA ILE A 100 -1.99 -1.40 12.42
C ILE A 100 -3.03 -1.52 11.31
N TYR A 101 -2.94 -2.57 10.48
CA TYR A 101 -3.95 -2.87 9.48
C TYR A 101 -5.34 -3.05 10.12
N GLY A 102 -5.44 -3.85 11.19
CA GLY A 102 -6.68 -4.02 11.94
C GLY A 102 -7.26 -2.71 12.49
N LEU A 103 -6.41 -1.83 13.03
CA LEU A 103 -6.82 -0.50 13.48
C LEU A 103 -7.31 0.37 12.31
N SER A 104 -6.69 0.28 11.14
CA SER A 104 -7.15 1.00 9.94
C SER A 104 -8.55 0.56 9.51
N LEU A 105 -8.86 -0.74 9.59
CA LEU A 105 -10.19 -1.28 9.31
C LEU A 105 -11.24 -0.79 10.33
N MET A 106 -10.87 -0.65 11.61
CA MET A 106 -11.76 -0.09 12.62
C MET A 106 -12.13 1.37 12.32
N ILE A 107 -11.17 2.17 11.85
CA ILE A 107 -11.44 3.55 11.42
C ILE A 107 -12.34 3.54 10.19
N VAL A 108 -12.09 2.68 9.20
CA VAL A 108 -12.97 2.51 8.03
C VAL A 108 -14.40 2.17 8.45
N ALA A 109 -14.59 1.18 9.34
CA ALA A 109 -15.90 0.78 9.83
C ALA A 109 -16.64 1.95 10.52
N SER A 110 -15.92 2.77 11.28
CA SER A 110 -16.48 3.95 11.95
C SER A 110 -17.03 4.97 10.95
N PHE A 111 -16.27 5.27 9.88
CA PHE A 111 -16.72 6.18 8.81
C PHE A 111 -17.82 5.57 7.93
N ASP A 112 -17.91 4.24 7.86
CA ASP A 112 -18.99 3.52 7.19
C ASP A 112 -20.26 3.40 8.04
N GLY A 113 -20.22 3.80 9.32
CA GLY A 113 -21.33 3.61 10.25
C GLY A 113 -21.62 2.13 10.55
N LYS A 114 -20.58 1.29 10.51
CA LYS A 114 -20.67 -0.16 10.74
C LYS A 114 -20.02 -0.54 12.06
N GLU A 115 -20.57 -1.57 12.69
CA GLU A 115 -19.90 -2.26 13.79
C GLU A 115 -18.65 -2.97 13.26
N PHE A 116 -17.51 -2.72 13.90
CA PHE A 116 -16.23 -3.35 13.56
C PHE A 116 -16.20 -4.81 14.03
N ASP A 117 -15.85 -5.71 13.11
CA ASP A 117 -15.58 -7.12 13.40
C ASP A 117 -14.08 -7.33 13.57
N PHE A 118 -13.69 -7.98 14.68
CA PHE A 118 -12.30 -8.33 14.94
C PHE A 118 -11.79 -9.46 14.04
N LYS A 119 -12.66 -10.16 13.30
CA LYS A 119 -12.26 -11.13 12.29
C LYS A 119 -11.58 -10.41 11.13
N GLN A 120 -10.31 -10.75 10.91
CA GLN A 120 -9.50 -10.20 9.84
C GLN A 120 -9.01 -11.33 8.95
N ASP A 121 -9.01 -11.08 7.65
CA ASP A 121 -8.37 -11.97 6.71
C ASP A 121 -6.86 -11.96 6.97
N LYS A 122 -6.25 -13.15 6.95
CA LYS A 122 -4.79 -13.25 7.05
C LYS A 122 -4.19 -12.85 5.71
N LEU A 123 -3.53 -11.71 5.70
CA LEU A 123 -2.86 -11.16 4.52
C LEU A 123 -1.34 -11.34 4.62
N ASP A 124 -0.69 -11.41 3.46
CA ASP A 124 0.77 -11.30 3.39
C ASP A 124 1.22 -9.84 3.60
N TYR A 125 2.53 -9.66 3.78
CA TYR A 125 3.12 -8.35 4.05
C TYR A 125 2.76 -7.29 3.00
N THR A 126 2.88 -7.65 1.72
CA THR A 126 2.60 -6.74 0.60
C THR A 126 1.14 -6.26 0.62
N ASN A 127 0.20 -7.17 0.89
CA ASN A 127 -1.21 -6.81 0.98
C ASN A 127 -1.54 -6.04 2.26
N LEU A 128 -0.97 -6.39 3.42
CA LEU A 128 -1.12 -5.61 4.65
C LEU A 128 -0.70 -4.15 4.44
N ARG A 129 0.47 -3.95 3.83
CA ARG A 129 1.00 -2.61 3.53
C ARG A 129 0.07 -1.85 2.59
N LYS A 130 -0.29 -2.46 1.45
CA LYS A 130 -1.15 -1.85 0.43
C LYS A 130 -2.52 -1.46 0.99
N GLU A 131 -3.19 -2.39 1.66
CA GLU A 131 -4.55 -2.17 2.15
C GLU A 131 -4.58 -1.19 3.32
N THR A 132 -3.57 -1.19 4.20
CA THR A 132 -3.46 -0.17 5.26
C THR A 132 -3.37 1.24 4.66
N LEU A 133 -2.50 1.45 3.67
CA LEU A 133 -2.36 2.75 3.00
C LEU A 133 -3.64 3.17 2.26
N ASN A 134 -4.32 2.23 1.60
CA ASN A 134 -5.60 2.50 0.94
C ASN A 134 -6.71 2.84 1.94
N ASN A 135 -6.78 2.15 3.09
CA ASN A 135 -7.74 2.44 4.16
C ASN A 135 -7.55 3.86 4.70
N LEU A 136 -6.31 4.28 4.96
CA LEU A 136 -6.01 5.65 5.39
C LEU A 136 -6.42 6.68 4.34
N MET A 137 -6.21 6.40 3.05
CA MET A 137 -6.61 7.28 1.95
C MET A 137 -8.13 7.36 1.80
N TYR A 138 -8.83 6.25 2.02
CA TYR A 138 -10.28 6.19 2.05
C TYR A 138 -10.84 7.07 3.17
N VAL A 139 -10.35 6.89 4.40
CA VAL A 139 -10.77 7.69 5.56
C VAL A 139 -10.49 9.17 5.34
N LYS A 140 -9.32 9.53 4.80
CA LYS A 140 -9.00 10.92 4.45
C LYS A 140 -10.00 11.50 3.44
N SER A 141 -10.44 10.69 2.47
CA SER A 141 -11.43 11.11 1.48
C SER A 141 -12.81 11.31 2.12
N LYS A 142 -13.23 10.41 3.01
CA LYS A 142 -14.48 10.54 3.77
C LYS A 142 -14.49 11.74 4.71
N LEU A 143 -13.36 12.06 5.33
CA LEU A 143 -13.21 13.27 6.14
C LEU A 143 -13.54 14.54 5.36
N LYS A 144 -13.07 14.65 4.11
CA LYS A 144 -13.38 15.82 3.25
C LYS A 144 -14.88 15.98 2.96
N GLU A 145 -15.62 14.87 2.95
CA GLU A 145 -17.08 14.84 2.77
C GLU A 145 -17.83 15.08 4.09
N THR A 146 -17.15 14.98 5.24
CA THR A 146 -17.76 15.04 6.56
C THR A 146 -17.89 16.48 7.04
N THR A 147 -19.13 16.91 7.29
CA THR A 147 -19.45 18.24 7.84
C THR A 147 -19.48 18.27 9.37
N ASP A 148 -19.83 17.15 10.01
CA ASP A 148 -19.95 17.02 11.46
C ASP A 148 -19.36 15.69 11.94
N LEU A 149 -18.21 15.77 12.61
CA LEU A 149 -17.50 14.61 13.16
C LEU A 149 -18.22 13.97 14.35
N SER A 150 -19.12 14.71 15.03
CA SER A 150 -19.85 14.18 16.20
C SER A 150 -20.85 13.07 15.84
N GLN A 151 -21.20 12.96 14.56
CA GLN A 151 -22.06 11.89 14.05
C GLN A 151 -21.31 10.56 13.89
N ILE A 152 -19.98 10.58 13.90
CA ILE A 152 -19.15 9.39 13.72
C ILE A 152 -18.96 8.71 15.07
N ASN A 153 -19.19 7.40 15.10
CA ASN A 153 -19.00 6.58 16.28
C ASN A 153 -18.12 5.38 15.96
N ILE A 154 -17.33 4.97 16.94
CA ILE A 154 -16.59 3.71 16.92
C ILE A 154 -17.49 2.68 17.61
N GLU A 155 -17.88 1.64 16.89
CA GLU A 155 -18.78 0.59 17.39
C GLU A 155 -18.13 -0.77 17.21
N PHE A 156 -18.10 -1.60 18.26
CA PHE A 156 -17.59 -2.98 18.20
C PHE A 156 -18.15 -3.81 19.36
N SER A 157 -18.17 -5.13 19.20
CA SER A 157 -18.57 -6.06 20.28
C SER A 157 -17.37 -6.71 20.95
N GLN A 158 -17.41 -6.82 22.28
CA GLN A 158 -16.47 -7.60 23.08
C GLN A 158 -17.26 -8.62 23.91
N GLY A 159 -17.26 -9.88 23.46
CA GLY A 159 -18.16 -10.90 24.01
C GLY A 159 -19.62 -10.50 23.74
N ASP A 160 -20.45 -10.51 24.78
CA ASP A 160 -21.86 -10.09 24.69
C ASP A 160 -22.06 -8.56 24.80
N ASN A 161 -21.00 -7.81 25.08
CA ASN A 161 -21.09 -6.36 25.27
C ASN A 161 -20.89 -5.62 23.95
N LYS A 162 -21.90 -4.85 23.54
CA LYS A 162 -21.76 -3.84 22.48
C LYS A 162 -21.17 -2.56 23.05
N LEU A 163 -20.04 -2.13 22.53
CA LEU A 163 -19.36 -0.90 22.90
C LEU A 163 -19.54 0.14 21.80
N LYS A 164 -19.83 1.37 22.21
CA LYS A 164 -20.01 2.52 21.34
C LYS A 164 -19.35 3.73 21.96
N PHE A 165 -18.43 4.35 21.21
CA PHE A 165 -17.71 5.54 21.63
C PHE A 165 -17.84 6.64 20.56
N PRO A 166 -17.95 7.91 20.95
CA PRO A 166 -17.84 9.00 20.00
C PRO A 166 -16.44 9.01 19.38
N PHE A 167 -16.35 9.40 18.12
CA PHE A 167 -15.06 9.49 17.42
C PHE A 167 -14.15 10.60 17.98
N TRP A 168 -14.73 11.63 18.60
CA TRP A 168 -14.03 12.78 19.19
C TRP A 168 -14.67 13.19 20.52
#